data_AF-G2GWS1-F1
#
_entry.id   AF-G2GWS1-F1
#
_cell.length_a   1.000
_cell.length_b   1.000
_cell.length_c   1.000
_cell.angle_alpha   90.00
_cell.angle_beta   90.00
_cell.angle_gamma   90.00
#
_symmetry.space_group_name_H-M   'P 1'
#
loop_
_entity.id
_entity.type
_entity.pdbx_description
1 polymer ?
#
loop_
_entity_poly.entity_id
_entity_poly.type
_entity_poly.pdbx_seq_one_letter_code
_entity_poly.pdbx_strand_id
1 'polypeptide(L)'
;MEEALYDIPLLRQFAGICLDAIPSDPTILHFRHWLEKHHLSEALFEEVNTHLASLQLFIKRGSIVDATIIHAPSSTKNRQNSRDPDMKATRKGNQCYFGMKAHIGVDAQTGLVHSLVGTSANVADVTQVHHLLHGQEEVVHGNVGYKGVMRRSEHQHRVVTWHIPRIGLAGAGAAGMGKTSASAKSQRENPG
;
A
#
# COMPACT_ATOMS: atom_id res chain seq x y z
N MET A 1 4.03 -15.07 -5.37
CA MET A 1 3.80 -15.23 -3.92
C MET A 1 4.66 -16.37 -3.39
N GLU A 2 4.85 -17.41 -4.20
CA GLU A 2 5.86 -18.45 -3.98
C GLU A 2 7.24 -17.88 -3.59
N GLU A 3 7.78 -16.94 -4.37
CA GLU A 3 9.08 -16.29 -4.09
C GLU A 3 9.18 -15.72 -2.67
N ALA A 4 8.10 -15.16 -2.12
CA ALA A 4 8.12 -14.59 -0.78
C ALA A 4 8.30 -15.66 0.32
N LEU A 5 7.87 -16.91 0.07
CA LEU A 5 8.10 -18.04 0.99
C LEU A 5 9.56 -18.54 0.94
N TYR A 6 10.26 -18.30 -0.17
CA TYR A 6 11.70 -18.51 -0.27
C TYR A 6 12.47 -17.39 0.44
N ASP A 7 12.17 -16.15 0.09
CA ASP A 7 12.95 -14.96 0.45
C ASP A 7 12.76 -14.49 1.89
N ILE A 8 11.60 -14.77 2.52
CA ILE A 8 11.24 -14.25 3.84
C ILE A 8 11.11 -15.42 4.82
N PRO A 9 12.18 -15.78 5.57
CA PRO A 9 12.15 -16.89 6.52
C PRO A 9 11.04 -16.77 7.58
N LEU A 10 10.73 -15.55 8.02
CA LEU A 10 9.67 -15.30 9.00
C LEU A 10 8.29 -15.64 8.46
N LEU A 11 8.00 -15.32 7.19
CA LEU A 11 6.72 -15.66 6.56
C LEU A 11 6.57 -17.16 6.43
N ARG A 12 7.65 -17.85 6.05
CA ARG A 12 7.69 -19.31 5.96
C ARG A 12 7.47 -19.98 7.32
N GLN A 13 8.15 -19.50 8.36
CA GLN A 13 7.98 -20.00 9.73
C GLN A 13 6.56 -19.76 10.24
N PHE A 14 6.00 -18.57 9.98
CA PHE A 14 4.62 -18.24 10.33
C PHE A 14 3.62 -19.18 9.65
N ALA A 15 3.82 -19.49 8.36
CA ALA A 15 2.97 -20.41 7.62
C ALA A 15 3.19 -21.89 7.99
N GLY A 16 4.20 -22.22 8.80
CA GLY A 16 4.56 -23.59 9.14
C GLY A 16 5.08 -24.40 7.94
N ILE A 17 5.64 -23.73 6.92
CA ILE A 17 6.11 -24.36 5.68
C ILE A 17 7.60 -24.66 5.79
N CYS A 18 8.05 -25.83 5.35
CA CYS A 18 9.47 -26.18 5.27
C CYS A 18 10.07 -25.74 3.92
N LEU A 19 11.37 -25.46 3.88
CA LEU A 19 12.08 -25.10 2.64
C LEU A 19 11.96 -26.17 1.56
N ASP A 20 11.96 -27.45 1.96
CA ASP A 20 11.91 -28.58 1.03
C ASP A 20 10.51 -28.86 0.46
N ALA A 21 9.49 -28.13 0.93
CA ALA A 21 8.09 -28.34 0.58
C ALA A 21 7.35 -27.03 0.32
N ILE A 22 8.01 -26.08 -0.36
CA ILE A 22 7.37 -24.82 -0.72
C ILE A 22 6.31 -25.07 -1.80
N PRO A 23 5.05 -24.65 -1.59
CA PRO A 23 4.00 -24.79 -2.58
C PRO A 23 4.31 -23.97 -3.83
N SER A 24 4.11 -24.58 -5.00
CA SER A 24 4.22 -23.88 -6.28
C SER A 24 3.14 -22.82 -6.45
N ASP A 25 3.39 -21.83 -7.32
CA ASP A 25 2.45 -20.74 -7.63
C ASP A 25 1.03 -21.22 -7.99
N PRO A 26 0.81 -22.28 -8.81
CA PRO A 26 -0.53 -22.82 -9.06
C PRO A 26 -1.23 -23.36 -7.81
N THR A 27 -0.46 -23.93 -6.87
CA THR A 27 -0.97 -24.46 -5.61
C THR A 27 -1.45 -23.32 -4.71
N ILE A 28 -0.64 -22.27 -4.57
CA ILE A 28 -0.99 -21.06 -3.82
C ILE A 28 -2.22 -20.40 -4.45
N LEU A 29 -2.28 -20.33 -5.78
CA LEU A 29 -3.41 -19.76 -6.50
C LEU A 29 -4.71 -20.54 -6.27
N HIS A 30 -4.67 -21.87 -6.31
CA HIS A 30 -5.83 -22.70 -6.01
C HIS A 30 -6.29 -22.55 -4.56
N PHE A 31 -5.36 -22.50 -3.61
CA PHE A 31 -5.68 -22.25 -2.21
C PHE A 31 -6.36 -20.89 -2.02
N ARG A 32 -5.85 -19.84 -2.67
CA ARG A 32 -6.47 -18.50 -2.67
C ARG A 32 -7.90 -18.55 -3.23
N HIS A 33 -8.11 -19.16 -4.40
CA HIS A 33 -9.46 -19.29 -4.97
C HIS A 33 -10.40 -20.10 -4.07
N TRP A 34 -9.87 -21.09 -3.34
CA TRP A 34 -10.63 -21.85 -2.36
C TRP A 34 -11.08 -20.95 -1.19
N LEU A 35 -10.18 -20.14 -0.63
CA LEU A 35 -10.53 -19.17 0.42
C LEU A 35 -11.56 -18.15 -0.07
N GLU A 36 -11.40 -17.62 -1.28
CA GLU A 36 -12.33 -16.66 -1.90
C GLU A 36 -13.72 -17.27 -2.10
N LYS A 37 -13.78 -18.49 -2.64
CA LYS A 37 -15.05 -19.21 -2.87
C LYS A 37 -15.83 -19.44 -1.57
N HIS A 38 -15.12 -19.60 -0.46
CA HIS A 38 -15.72 -19.84 0.85
C HIS A 38 -15.80 -18.59 1.74
N HIS A 39 -15.47 -17.41 1.21
CA HIS A 39 -15.43 -16.13 1.94
C HIS A 39 -14.59 -16.18 3.23
N LEU A 40 -13.55 -17.02 3.25
CA LEU A 40 -12.73 -17.24 4.44
C LEU A 40 -11.63 -16.19 4.61
N SER A 41 -11.22 -15.50 3.55
CA SER A 41 -10.14 -14.50 3.64
C SER A 41 -10.49 -13.36 4.61
N GLU A 42 -11.71 -12.83 4.52
CA GLU A 42 -12.19 -11.76 5.40
C GLU A 42 -12.40 -12.26 6.83
N ALA A 43 -13.01 -13.43 7.00
CA ALA A 43 -13.23 -14.04 8.31
C ALA A 43 -11.91 -14.35 9.03
N LEU A 44 -10.90 -14.88 8.32
CA LEU A 44 -9.58 -15.13 8.88
C LEU A 44 -8.87 -13.83 9.27
N PHE A 45 -8.97 -12.79 8.44
CA PHE A 45 -8.39 -11.49 8.77
C PHE A 45 -9.03 -10.89 10.03
N GLU A 46 -10.36 -10.95 10.14
CA GLU A 46 -11.09 -10.50 11.33
C GLU A 46 -10.73 -11.30 12.58
N GLU A 47 -10.60 -12.63 12.47
CA GLU A 47 -10.21 -13.49 13.58
C GLU A 47 -8.78 -13.19 14.06
N VAL A 48 -7.83 -13.00 13.14
CA VAL A 48 -6.46 -12.60 13.49
C VAL A 48 -6.45 -11.26 14.21
N ASN A 49 -7.18 -10.28 13.71
CA ASN A 49 -7.28 -8.97 14.36
C ASN A 49 -7.95 -9.06 15.74
N THR A 50 -8.98 -9.90 15.88
CA THR A 50 -9.65 -10.15 17.17
C THR A 50 -8.68 -10.78 18.17
N HIS A 51 -7.89 -11.76 17.73
CA HIS A 51 -6.87 -12.37 18.56
C HIS A 51 -5.80 -11.36 19.01
N LEU A 52 -5.25 -10.57 18.08
CA LEU A 52 -4.27 -9.53 18.39
C LEU A 52 -4.83 -8.44 19.31
N ALA A 53 -6.11 -8.09 19.16
CA ALA A 53 -6.80 -7.17 20.05
C ALA A 53 -6.99 -7.73 21.46
N SER A 54 -7.27 -9.02 21.59
CA SER A 54 -7.36 -9.69 22.90
C SER A 54 -6.04 -9.66 23.67
N LEU A 55 -4.91 -9.66 22.95
CA LEU A 55 -3.56 -9.54 23.51
C LEU A 55 -3.17 -8.08 23.83
N GLN A 56 -4.10 -7.13 23.67
CA GLN A 56 -3.87 -5.69 23.87
C GLN A 56 -2.71 -5.12 23.03
N LEU A 57 -2.43 -5.73 21.88
CA LEU A 57 -1.34 -5.32 21.00
C LEU A 57 -1.72 -4.14 20.09
N PHE A 58 -2.98 -3.70 20.08
CA PHE A 58 -3.39 -2.48 19.37
C PHE A 58 -3.42 -1.29 20.33
N ILE A 59 -2.82 -0.19 19.91
CA ILE A 59 -2.87 1.10 20.59
C ILE A 59 -3.70 2.04 19.74
N LYS A 60 -5.00 1.92 19.95
CA LYS A 60 -6.09 2.52 19.17
C LYS A 60 -6.10 4.05 19.07
N ARG A 61 -5.06 4.77 19.52
CA ARG A 61 -4.99 6.23 19.51
C ARG A 61 -4.33 6.80 18.26
N GLY A 62 -3.48 6.04 17.57
CA GLY A 62 -2.77 6.52 16.38
C GLY A 62 -2.95 5.56 15.21
N SER A 63 -3.30 6.08 14.03
CA SER A 63 -3.38 5.29 12.80
C SER A 63 -2.56 5.90 11.67
N ILE A 64 -1.87 5.05 10.90
CA ILE A 64 -1.21 5.39 9.65
C ILE A 64 -2.04 4.79 8.51
N VAL A 65 -2.40 5.62 7.54
CA VAL A 65 -3.09 5.18 6.32
C VAL A 65 -2.19 5.30 5.10
N ASP A 66 -2.11 4.22 4.32
CA ASP A 66 -1.39 4.21 3.05
C ASP A 66 -2.07 3.32 2.01
N ALA A 67 -1.73 3.54 0.74
CA ALA A 67 -2.28 2.78 -0.37
C ALA A 67 -1.16 2.26 -1.29
N THR A 68 -1.15 0.94 -1.50
CA THR A 68 -0.19 0.28 -2.39
C THR A 68 -0.90 -0.23 -3.64
N ILE A 69 -0.33 0.07 -4.82
CA ILE A 69 -0.85 -0.44 -6.10
C ILE A 69 -0.41 -1.89 -6.25
N ILE A 70 -1.37 -2.78 -6.45
CA ILE A 70 -1.14 -4.17 -6.81
C ILE A 70 -1.25 -4.26 -8.33
N HIS A 71 -0.09 -4.40 -8.98
CA HIS A 71 -0.01 -4.46 -10.43
C HIS A 71 -0.57 -5.78 -10.95
N ALA A 72 -1.44 -5.70 -11.94
CA ALA A 72 -1.95 -6.83 -12.69
C ALA A 72 -1.53 -6.69 -14.16
N PRO A 73 -1.23 -7.79 -14.86
CA PRO A 73 -1.05 -7.74 -16.30
C PRO A 73 -2.35 -7.24 -16.95
N SER A 74 -2.25 -6.35 -17.95
CA SER A 74 -3.40 -5.84 -18.70
C SER A 74 -4.04 -6.85 -19.66
N SER A 75 -3.63 -8.12 -19.56
CA SER A 75 -3.99 -9.21 -20.46
C SER A 75 -5.46 -9.63 -20.29
N THR A 76 -6.12 -9.93 -21.40
CA THR A 76 -7.46 -10.53 -21.45
C THR A 76 -7.41 -12.04 -21.62
N LYS A 77 -6.25 -12.68 -21.43
CA LYS A 77 -6.08 -14.14 -21.55
C LYS A 77 -6.68 -14.90 -20.36
N ASN A 78 -7.97 -14.71 -20.12
CA ASN A 78 -8.79 -15.56 -19.26
C ASN A 78 -9.78 -16.36 -20.11
N ARG A 79 -10.45 -17.36 -19.51
CA ARG A 79 -11.39 -18.23 -20.22
C ARG A 79 -12.53 -17.46 -20.90
N GLN A 80 -12.88 -16.27 -20.39
CA GLN A 80 -13.93 -15.40 -20.90
C GLN A 80 -13.44 -14.34 -21.90
N ASN A 81 -12.14 -14.28 -22.21
CA ASN A 81 -11.49 -13.24 -23.02
C ASN A 81 -11.83 -11.79 -22.60
N SER A 82 -12.16 -11.57 -21.33
CA SER A 82 -12.59 -10.27 -20.80
C SER A 82 -11.56 -9.69 -19.84
N ARG A 83 -11.62 -8.38 -19.61
CA ARG A 83 -10.86 -7.78 -18.51
C ARG A 83 -11.59 -8.03 -17.21
N ASP A 84 -10.83 -8.26 -16.15
CA ASP A 84 -11.35 -8.24 -14.79
C ASP A 84 -12.02 -6.87 -14.53
N PRO A 85 -13.30 -6.83 -14.11
CA PRO A 85 -14.03 -5.59 -13.89
C PRO A 85 -13.39 -4.71 -12.81
N ASP A 86 -12.73 -5.31 -11.82
CA ASP A 86 -12.13 -4.63 -10.67
C ASP A 86 -10.71 -4.12 -10.95
N MET A 87 -10.12 -4.50 -12.09
CA MET A 87 -8.81 -4.03 -12.52
C MET A 87 -8.95 -2.80 -13.42
N LYS A 88 -8.37 -1.67 -13.01
CA LYS A 88 -8.40 -0.40 -13.77
C LYS A 88 -7.01 0.23 -13.87
N ALA A 89 -6.83 1.08 -14.87
CA ALA A 89 -5.59 1.83 -15.05
C ALA A 89 -5.54 3.07 -14.15
N THR A 90 -4.35 3.40 -13.64
CA THR A 90 -4.06 4.63 -12.89
C THR A 90 -2.69 5.16 -13.28
N ARG A 91 -2.43 6.44 -13.01
CA ARG A 91 -1.13 7.07 -13.28
C ARG A 91 -0.48 7.50 -11.98
N LYS A 92 0.74 7.04 -11.72
CA LYS A 92 1.56 7.47 -10.58
C LYS A 92 2.88 8.03 -11.13
N GLY A 93 3.09 9.33 -10.96
CA GLY A 93 4.19 10.04 -11.63
C GLY A 93 4.06 9.95 -13.16
N ASN A 94 5.11 9.46 -13.82
CA ASN A 94 5.15 9.27 -15.28
C ASN A 94 4.79 7.86 -15.73
N GLN A 95 4.45 6.95 -14.80
CA GLN A 95 4.14 5.57 -15.10
C GLN A 95 2.64 5.29 -14.98
N CYS A 96 2.12 4.52 -15.93
CA CYS A 96 0.75 4.00 -15.90
C CYS A 96 0.77 2.57 -15.38
N TYR A 97 -0.09 2.29 -14.40
CA TYR A 97 -0.24 0.98 -13.78
C TYR A 97 -1.66 0.48 -14.08
N PHE A 98 -1.80 -0.81 -14.37
CA PHE A 98 -3.09 -1.48 -14.44
C PHE A 98 -3.22 -2.42 -13.25
N GLY A 99 -4.35 -2.39 -12.55
CA GLY A 99 -4.61 -3.31 -11.45
C GLY A 99 -5.53 -2.74 -10.38
N MET A 100 -5.19 -3.06 -9.13
CA MET A 100 -5.92 -2.67 -7.93
C MET A 100 -5.05 -1.82 -6.99
N LYS A 101 -5.68 -1.31 -5.95
CA LYS A 101 -5.02 -0.74 -4.78
C LYS A 101 -5.47 -1.48 -3.52
N ALA A 102 -4.52 -1.75 -2.65
CA ALA A 102 -4.77 -2.11 -1.26
C ALA A 102 -4.58 -0.87 -0.41
N HIS A 103 -5.65 -0.40 0.23
CA HIS A 103 -5.64 0.67 1.21
C HIS A 103 -5.55 0.04 2.58
N ILE A 104 -4.58 0.46 3.40
CA ILE A 104 -4.24 -0.19 4.65
C ILE A 104 -4.27 0.83 5.78
N GLY A 105 -4.96 0.49 6.86
CA GLY A 105 -4.89 1.18 8.15
C GLY A 105 -3.99 0.39 9.10
N VAL A 106 -2.98 1.06 9.64
CA VAL A 106 -1.97 0.48 10.53
C VAL A 106 -1.95 1.24 11.84
N ASP A 107 -1.83 0.52 12.94
CA ASP A 107 -1.60 1.09 14.26
C ASP A 107 -0.26 1.80 14.30
N ALA A 108 -0.25 3.10 14.62
CA ALA A 108 0.94 3.93 14.47
C ALA A 108 2.07 3.56 15.44
N GLN A 109 1.76 2.89 16.56
CA GLN A 109 2.75 2.57 17.58
C GLN A 109 3.30 1.15 17.43
N THR A 110 2.44 0.19 17.11
CA THR A 110 2.80 -1.23 17.03
C THR A 110 3.09 -1.69 15.61
N GLY A 111 2.64 -0.95 14.59
CA GLY A 111 2.78 -1.34 13.20
C GLY A 111 1.84 -2.46 12.77
N LEU A 112 0.87 -2.84 13.61
CA LEU A 112 -0.11 -3.88 13.28
C LEU A 112 -1.17 -3.34 12.33
N VAL A 113 -1.45 -4.10 11.28
CA VAL A 113 -2.55 -3.79 10.36
C VAL A 113 -3.87 -4.05 11.07
N HIS A 114 -4.76 -3.07 11.07
CA HIS A 114 -6.11 -3.22 11.64
C HIS A 114 -7.22 -3.12 10.60
N SER A 115 -6.94 -2.50 9.45
CA SER A 115 -7.92 -2.32 8.37
C SER A 115 -7.29 -2.54 7.00
N LEU A 116 -8.03 -3.16 6.09
CA LEU A 116 -7.64 -3.37 4.70
C LEU A 116 -8.86 -3.18 3.80
N VAL A 117 -8.71 -2.41 2.72
CA VAL A 117 -9.72 -2.26 1.67
C VAL A 117 -9.07 -2.43 0.31
N GLY A 118 -9.63 -3.34 -0.50
CA GLY A 118 -9.25 -3.51 -1.90
C GLY A 118 -10.15 -2.70 -2.81
N THR A 119 -9.56 -1.94 -3.75
CA THR A 119 -10.32 -1.23 -4.79
C THR A 119 -9.62 -1.32 -6.14
N SER A 120 -10.30 -0.93 -7.21
CA SER A 120 -9.64 -0.63 -8.49
C SER A 120 -8.57 0.46 -8.33
N ALA A 121 -7.51 0.42 -9.13
CA ALA A 121 -6.37 1.32 -8.95
C ALA A 121 -6.66 2.80 -9.26
N ASN A 122 -7.74 3.10 -10.00
CA ASN A 122 -8.16 4.46 -10.30
C ASN A 122 -8.92 5.15 -9.15
N VAL A 123 -9.33 4.39 -8.12
CA VAL A 123 -9.99 4.96 -6.95
C VAL A 123 -9.03 5.87 -6.20
N ALA A 124 -9.52 7.03 -5.78
CA ALA A 124 -8.75 8.04 -5.07
C ALA A 124 -8.61 7.68 -3.59
N ASP A 125 -7.39 7.63 -3.09
CA ASP A 125 -7.04 7.14 -1.74
C ASP A 125 -7.80 7.89 -0.64
N VAL A 126 -7.96 9.22 -0.80
CA VAL A 126 -8.72 10.09 0.11
C VAL A 126 -10.17 9.64 0.36
N THR A 127 -10.78 8.90 -0.56
CA THR A 127 -12.16 8.41 -0.43
C THR A 127 -12.26 7.20 0.50
N GLN A 128 -11.17 6.46 0.67
CA GLN A 128 -11.19 5.17 1.39
C GLN A 128 -10.85 5.31 2.87
N VAL A 129 -10.31 6.46 3.31
CA VAL A 129 -9.83 6.66 4.68
C VAL A 129 -10.87 6.32 5.75
N HIS A 130 -12.15 6.61 5.52
CA HIS A 130 -13.20 6.32 6.49
C HIS A 130 -13.40 4.82 6.78
N HIS A 131 -13.02 3.93 5.85
CA HIS A 131 -12.98 2.49 6.05
C HIS A 131 -11.69 2.00 6.71
N LEU A 132 -10.66 2.84 6.78
CA LEU A 132 -9.35 2.51 7.35
C LEU A 132 -9.18 2.98 8.79
N LEU A 133 -10.25 3.49 9.40
CA LEU A 133 -10.27 4.02 10.75
C LEU A 133 -11.31 3.27 11.58
N HIS A 134 -10.92 2.82 12.77
CA HIS A 134 -11.79 2.11 13.71
C HIS A 134 -12.56 3.08 14.64
N GLY A 135 -12.34 4.40 14.52
CA GLY A 135 -13.12 5.43 15.20
C GLY A 135 -12.66 5.80 16.61
N GLN A 136 -11.52 5.27 17.06
CA GLN A 136 -10.94 5.59 18.37
C GLN A 136 -9.64 6.39 18.23
N GLU A 137 -9.27 6.76 17.00
CA GLU A 137 -8.06 7.49 16.71
C GLU A 137 -8.13 8.90 17.29
N GLU A 138 -7.02 9.34 17.88
CA GLU A 138 -6.75 10.73 18.26
C GLU A 138 -5.90 11.40 17.17
N VAL A 139 -5.07 10.61 16.47
CA VAL A 139 -4.11 11.07 15.47
C VAL A 139 -4.14 10.16 14.24
N VAL A 140 -4.18 10.76 13.04
CA VAL A 140 -4.08 10.03 11.77
C VAL A 140 -2.95 10.60 10.91
N HIS A 141 -2.05 9.71 10.48
CA HIS A 141 -0.96 10.01 9.58
C HIS A 141 -1.27 9.48 8.18
N GLY A 142 -0.90 10.24 7.15
CA GLY A 142 -1.03 9.80 5.77
C GLY A 142 -0.15 10.61 4.84
N ASN A 143 0.06 10.10 3.64
CA ASN A 143 0.84 10.79 2.61
C ASN A 143 0.04 11.90 1.90
N VAL A 144 0.69 12.61 0.97
CA VAL A 144 0.09 13.73 0.22
C VAL A 144 -1.13 13.35 -0.65
N GLY A 145 -1.29 12.08 -0.99
CA GLY A 145 -2.46 11.53 -1.70
C GLY A 145 -3.77 11.65 -0.91
N TYR A 146 -3.68 11.84 0.41
CA TYR A 146 -4.81 12.05 1.32
C TYR A 146 -5.14 13.53 1.57
N LYS A 147 -4.57 14.44 0.76
CA LYS A 147 -4.82 15.87 0.89
C LYS A 147 -6.32 16.17 0.83
N GLY A 148 -6.81 16.91 1.82
CA GLY A 148 -8.21 17.32 1.92
C GLY A 148 -9.13 16.31 2.61
N VAL A 149 -8.60 15.19 3.12
CA VAL A 149 -9.38 14.17 3.85
C VAL A 149 -10.26 14.77 4.95
N MET A 150 -9.72 15.71 5.74
CA MET A 150 -10.43 16.35 6.85
C MET A 150 -11.67 17.15 6.44
N ARG A 151 -11.80 17.51 5.16
CA ARG A 151 -12.94 18.30 4.64
C ARG A 151 -14.09 17.42 4.16
N ARG A 152 -13.89 16.10 4.06
CA ARG A 152 -14.91 15.17 3.60
C ARG A 152 -16.00 15.00 4.65
N SER A 153 -17.25 14.82 4.21
CA SER A 153 -18.43 14.59 5.05
C SER A 153 -18.24 13.47 6.06
N GLU A 154 -17.57 12.40 5.65
CA GLU A 154 -17.30 11.19 6.42
C GLU A 154 -16.43 11.45 7.67
N HIS A 155 -15.76 12.60 7.73
CA HIS A 155 -14.82 12.98 8.78
C HIS A 155 -15.22 14.24 9.55
N GLN A 156 -16.33 14.91 9.18
CA GLN A 156 -16.75 16.17 9.83
C GLN A 156 -17.06 16.02 11.33
N HIS A 157 -17.52 14.83 11.74
CA HIS A 157 -17.85 14.51 13.13
C HIS A 157 -16.66 13.95 13.93
N ARG A 158 -15.48 13.78 13.31
CA ARG A 158 -14.34 13.13 13.94
C ARG A 158 -13.44 14.17 14.61
N VAL A 159 -13.16 13.95 15.88
CA VAL A 159 -12.21 14.77 16.65
C VAL A 159 -10.84 14.11 16.56
N VAL A 160 -10.12 14.37 15.45
CA VAL A 160 -8.84 13.74 15.11
C VAL A 160 -7.85 14.78 14.62
N THR A 161 -6.59 14.63 15.04
CA THR A 161 -5.46 15.41 14.49
C THR A 161 -4.94 14.76 13.22
N TRP A 162 -4.96 15.49 12.11
CA TRP A 162 -4.54 15.00 10.80
C TRP A 162 -3.11 15.45 10.47
N HIS A 163 -2.18 14.50 10.31
CA HIS A 163 -0.83 14.74 9.82
C HIS A 163 -0.71 14.34 8.35
N ILE A 164 -1.21 15.20 7.47
CA ILE A 164 -1.09 15.06 6.02
C ILE A 164 -0.15 16.15 5.48
N PRO A 165 0.99 15.79 4.85
CA PRO A 165 1.89 16.75 4.24
C PRO A 165 1.17 17.61 3.20
N ARG A 166 1.45 18.91 3.19
CA ARG A 166 1.06 19.80 2.08
C ARG A 166 2.13 19.70 0.99
N ILE A 167 1.70 19.71 -0.27
CA ILE A 167 2.62 19.87 -1.41
C ILE A 167 3.39 21.18 -1.19
N GLY A 168 4.71 21.11 -1.00
CA GLY A 168 5.58 22.24 -1.22
C GLY A 168 5.58 22.54 -2.72
N LEU A 169 5.20 23.75 -3.12
CA LEU A 169 5.43 24.22 -4.48
C LEU A 169 6.94 24.20 -4.73
N ALA A 170 7.45 23.17 -5.40
CA ALA A 170 8.70 23.28 -6.11
C ALA A 170 8.45 24.16 -7.36
N GLY A 171 8.61 25.47 -7.21
CA GLY A 171 8.52 26.41 -8.33
C GLY A 171 8.12 27.85 -7.95
N ALA A 172 9.03 28.61 -7.33
CA ALA A 172 9.12 30.07 -7.46
C ALA A 172 10.40 30.59 -6.76
N GLY A 173 11.41 30.93 -7.57
CA GLY A 173 12.47 31.92 -7.34
C GLY A 173 13.13 32.07 -5.95
N ALA A 174 14.29 31.45 -5.78
CA ALA A 174 15.40 32.10 -5.08
C ALA A 174 16.54 32.27 -6.10
N ALA A 175 16.55 33.43 -6.74
CA ALA A 175 17.71 33.94 -7.45
C ALA A 175 18.74 34.42 -6.43
N GLY A 176 20.00 34.04 -6.63
CA GLY A 176 21.15 34.69 -6.00
C GLY A 176 21.87 33.87 -4.95
N MET A 177 22.78 32.99 -5.37
CA MET A 177 24.17 33.06 -4.89
C MET A 177 25.09 32.20 -5.80
N GLY A 178 26.05 32.86 -6.46
CA GLY A 178 27.34 32.28 -6.86
C GLY A 178 27.36 31.29 -8.02
N LYS A 179 27.39 31.79 -9.26
CA LYS A 179 28.07 31.09 -10.36
C LYS A 179 29.57 31.18 -10.12
N THR A 180 30.25 30.06 -9.90
CA THR A 180 31.66 29.88 -10.27
C THR A 180 31.76 28.61 -11.11
N SER A 181 31.78 28.84 -12.41
CA SER A 181 32.19 27.87 -13.42
C SER A 181 33.68 27.56 -13.27
N ALA A 182 34.03 26.27 -13.15
CA ALA A 182 35.35 25.79 -13.49
C ALA A 182 35.19 24.56 -14.40
N SER A 183 35.39 24.80 -15.70
CA SER A 183 35.60 23.78 -16.71
C SER A 183 36.81 22.92 -16.33
N ALA A 184 36.64 21.60 -16.29
CA ALA A 184 37.75 20.68 -16.43
C ALA A 184 37.52 19.85 -17.70
N LYS A 185 38.19 20.25 -18.77
CA LYS A 185 38.30 19.48 -20.02
C LYS A 185 39.09 18.20 -19.72
N SER A 186 38.50 17.05 -20.06
CA SER A 186 39.18 15.77 -20.19
C SER A 186 40.17 15.84 -21.36
N GLN A 187 41.45 16.01 -21.08
CA GLN A 187 42.52 15.62 -22.00
C GLN A 187 42.83 14.15 -21.76
N ARG A 188 42.60 13.32 -22.80
CA ARG A 188 43.21 12.01 -22.94
C ARG A 188 44.62 12.24 -23.47
N GLU A 189 45.62 12.05 -22.62
CA GLU A 189 46.97 11.71 -23.03
C GLU A 189 47.17 10.22 -22.75
N ASN A 190 47.67 9.47 -23.71
CA ASN A 190 48.41 8.25 -23.46
C ASN A 190 49.52 8.16 -24.53
N PRO A 191 50.80 8.13 -24.14
CA PRO A 191 51.93 7.93 -25.04
C PRO A 191 52.28 6.44 -25.15
N GLY A 192 52.84 6.03 -26.28
CA GLY A 192 53.43 4.69 -26.50
C GLY A 192 52.88 4.00 -27.73
#